data_AF-A0A5C8PXP1-F1
#
_entry.id   AF-A0A5C8PXP1-F1
#
_cell.length_a   1.000
_cell.length_b   1.000
_cell.length_c   1.000
_cell.angle_alpha   90.00
_cell.angle_beta   90.00
_cell.angle_gamma   90.00
#
_symmetry.space_group_name_H-M   'P 1'
#
loop_
_entity.id
_entity.type
_entity.pdbx_description
1 polymer ?
#
loop_
_entity_poly.entity_id
_entity_poly.type
_entity_poly.pdbx_seq_one_letter_code
_entity_poly.pdbx_strand_id
1 'polypeptide(L)'
;LRKAYGGAYIVMDSQSIGADLTYAWPTNEIAVMGAEGAANVIFRKQIAEAEDPEAMRVRMVKEYKAELMHPYYAAERGLVDDVIDPAETREV
;
A
#
# COMPACT_ATOMS: atom_id res chain seq x y z
N LEU A 1 7.85 -4.80 -6.96
CA LEU A 1 7.01 -5.23 -8.12
C LEU A 1 5.52 -5.02 -7.90
N ARG A 2 4.81 -5.89 -7.17
CA ARG A 2 3.33 -5.79 -7.00
C ARG A 2 2.89 -5.67 -5.54
N LYS A 3 2.71 -6.74 -4.79
CA LYS A 3 2.24 -6.64 -3.39
C LYS A 3 3.41 -6.59 -2.41
N ALA A 4 3.36 -5.64 -1.48
CA ALA A 4 4.34 -5.48 -0.41
C ALA A 4 3.61 -5.08 0.88
N TYR A 5 3.21 -6.06 1.69
CA TYR A 5 2.34 -5.82 2.84
C TYR A 5 3.00 -6.16 4.17
N GLY A 6 2.90 -5.24 5.13
CA GLY A 6 3.23 -5.45 6.53
C GLY A 6 4.63 -6.01 6.76
N GLY A 7 4.76 -7.00 7.64
CA GLY A 7 6.05 -7.61 7.93
C GLY A 7 6.71 -8.27 6.72
N ALA A 8 5.92 -8.78 5.76
CA ALA A 8 6.47 -9.38 4.54
C ALA A 8 7.19 -8.34 3.67
N TYR A 9 6.71 -7.10 3.61
CA TYR A 9 7.45 -6.01 2.96
C TYR A 9 8.80 -5.76 3.66
N ILE A 10 8.80 -5.71 5.00
CA ILE A 10 9.99 -5.39 5.77
C ILE A 10 11.09 -6.43 5.54
N VAL A 11 10.75 -7.73 5.61
CA VAL A 11 11.72 -8.83 5.47
C VAL A 11 12.18 -9.08 4.04
N MET A 12 11.51 -8.50 3.04
CA MET A 12 11.90 -8.55 1.64
C MET A 12 12.87 -7.40 1.29
N ASP A 13 13.83 -7.16 2.17
CA ASP A 13 14.90 -6.16 2.02
C ASP A 13 14.39 -4.72 1.86
N SER A 14 13.54 -4.28 2.78
CA SER A 14 13.11 -2.87 2.83
C SER A 14 14.24 -1.92 3.24
N GLN A 15 14.12 -0.63 2.91
CA GLN A 15 15.07 0.39 3.39
C GLN A 15 15.21 0.40 4.92
N SER A 16 14.14 0.08 5.66
CA SER A 16 14.16 0.01 7.12
C SER A 16 15.08 -1.06 7.69
N ILE A 17 15.51 -2.03 6.88
CA ILE A 17 16.47 -3.08 7.28
C ILE A 17 17.82 -2.96 6.57
N GLY A 18 18.05 -1.86 5.85
CA GLY A 18 19.37 -1.49 5.35
C GLY A 18 19.59 -1.67 3.85
N ALA A 19 18.52 -1.83 3.04
CA ALA A 19 18.67 -1.81 1.59
C ALA A 19 19.24 -0.48 1.11
N ASP A 20 20.30 -0.52 0.29
CA ASP A 20 20.99 0.65 -0.24
C ASP A 20 20.14 1.42 -1.26
N LEU A 21 19.41 0.69 -2.12
CA LEU A 21 18.52 1.23 -3.14
C LEU A 21 17.25 0.39 -3.23
N THR A 22 16.12 1.07 -3.42
CA THR A 22 14.79 0.48 -3.48
C THR A 22 13.93 1.16 -4.52
N TYR A 23 13.37 0.35 -5.42
CA TYR A 23 12.52 0.84 -6.50
C TYR A 23 11.14 0.20 -6.46
N ALA A 24 10.14 0.98 -6.82
CA ALA A 24 8.77 0.49 -7.01
C ALA A 24 8.33 0.63 -8.47
N TRP A 25 7.48 -0.29 -8.92
CA TRP A 25 6.76 -0.11 -10.18
C TRP A 25 5.44 0.64 -9.92
N PRO A 26 4.81 1.29 -10.91
CA PRO A 26 3.54 2.00 -10.74
C PRO A 26 2.39 1.09 -10.26
N THR A 27 2.50 -0.22 -10.49
CA THR A 27 1.52 -1.24 -10.06
C THR A 27 1.77 -1.78 -8.65
N ASN A 28 2.77 -1.25 -7.95
CA ASN A 28 3.14 -1.73 -6.63
C ASN A 28 2.18 -1.17 -5.56
N GLU A 29 1.68 -2.07 -4.71
CA GLU A 29 0.84 -1.77 -3.57
C GLU A 29 1.68 -2.01 -2.30
N ILE A 30 2.21 -0.92 -1.73
CA ILE A 30 2.89 -0.92 -0.42
C ILE A 30 1.87 -0.53 0.64
N ALA A 31 1.68 -1.36 1.66
CA ALA A 31 0.72 -1.08 2.72
C ALA A 31 1.04 -1.84 4.01
N VAL A 32 0.45 -1.42 5.14
CA VAL A 32 0.58 -2.15 6.40
C VAL A 32 -0.12 -3.52 6.37
N MET A 33 -1.26 -3.60 5.67
CA MET A 33 -2.04 -4.82 5.42
C MET A 33 -2.96 -4.61 4.21
N GLY A 34 -3.73 -5.64 3.83
CA GLY A 34 -4.71 -5.51 2.75
C GLY A 34 -5.86 -4.56 3.09
N ALA A 35 -6.41 -3.88 2.07
CA ALA A 35 -7.45 -2.85 2.22
C ALA A 35 -8.68 -3.31 3.02
N GLU A 36 -9.16 -4.53 2.80
CA GLU A 36 -10.33 -5.06 3.51
C GLU A 36 -10.10 -5.16 5.01
N GLY A 37 -8.94 -5.70 5.42
CA GLY A 37 -8.56 -5.78 6.83
C GLY A 37 -8.40 -4.39 7.44
N ALA A 38 -7.69 -3.49 6.74
CA ALA A 38 -7.46 -2.14 7.22
C ALA A 38 -8.78 -1.35 7.38
N ALA A 39 -9.66 -1.40 6.38
CA ALA A 39 -10.92 -0.68 6.41
C ALA A 39 -11.84 -1.17 7.53
N ASN A 40 -11.88 -2.48 7.78
CA ASN A 40 -12.69 -3.06 8.86
C ASN A 40 -12.20 -2.66 10.26
N VAL A 41 -10.92 -2.32 10.42
CA VAL A 41 -10.36 -1.85 11.69
C VAL A 41 -10.53 -0.33 11.82
N ILE A 42 -10.11 0.43 10.82
CA ILE A 42 -10.09 1.90 10.85
C ILE A 42 -11.51 2.47 10.85
N PHE A 43 -12.36 1.97 9.96
CA PHE A 43 -13.72 2.48 9.75
C PHE A 43 -14.79 1.64 10.45
N ARG A 44 -14.39 0.80 11.43
CA ARG A 44 -15.28 -0.13 12.16
C ARG A 44 -16.59 0.52 12.61
N LYS A 45 -16.50 1.70 13.23
CA LYS A 45 -17.68 2.42 13.75
C LYS A 45 -18.57 2.94 12.63
N GLN A 46 -17.96 3.60 11.63
CA GLN A 46 -18.68 4.16 10.48
C GLN A 46 -19.41 3.08 9.67
N ILE A 47 -18.81 1.90 9.54
CA ILE A 47 -19.44 0.73 8.89
C ILE A 47 -20.60 0.22 9.75
N ALA A 48 -20.41 0.08 11.07
CA ALA A 48 -21.45 -0.45 11.96
C ALA A 48 -22.66 0.48 12.13
N GLU A 49 -22.46 1.79 12.01
CA GLU A 49 -23.51 2.82 12.17
C GLU A 49 -24.18 3.21 10.85
N ALA A 50 -23.71 2.68 9.70
CA ALA A 50 -24.29 2.97 8.40
C ALA A 50 -25.65 2.28 8.20
N GLU A 51 -26.53 2.92 7.42
CA GLU A 51 -27.80 2.32 6.99
C GLU A 51 -27.58 1.03 6.16
N ASP A 52 -26.54 1.03 5.33
CA ASP A 52 -26.04 -0.14 4.61
C ASP A 52 -24.55 -0.34 4.94
N PRO A 53 -24.25 -1.17 5.96
CA PRO A 53 -22.88 -1.49 6.36
C PRO A 53 -22.04 -2.09 5.23
N GLU A 54 -22.65 -2.87 4.34
CA GLU A 54 -21.90 -3.56 3.29
C GLU A 54 -21.51 -2.60 2.17
N ALA A 55 -22.44 -1.74 1.74
CA ALA A 55 -22.13 -0.67 0.79
C ALA A 55 -21.08 0.30 1.37
N MET A 56 -21.20 0.65 2.66
CA MET A 56 -20.21 1.48 3.35
C MET A 56 -18.83 0.82 3.35
N ARG A 57 -18.75 -0.47 3.70
CA ARG A 57 -17.50 -1.23 3.71
C ARG A 57 -16.84 -1.25 2.35
N VAL A 58 -17.59 -1.57 1.28
CA VAL A 58 -17.06 -1.57 -0.10
C VAL A 58 -16.50 -0.20 -0.48
N ARG A 59 -17.20 0.88 -0.12
CA ARG A 59 -16.73 2.25 -0.38
C ARG A 59 -15.43 2.55 0.36
N MET A 60 -15.37 2.27 1.66
CA MET A 60 -14.18 2.51 2.49
C MET A 60 -12.97 1.69 2.04
N VAL A 61 -13.18 0.43 1.61
CA VAL A 61 -12.11 -0.41 1.04
C VAL A 61 -11.55 0.22 -0.24
N LYS A 62 -12.43 0.69 -1.13
CA LYS A 62 -12.02 1.33 -2.39
C LYS A 62 -11.23 2.61 -2.13
N GLU A 63 -11.70 3.43 -1.20
CA GLU A 63 -11.06 4.68 -0.82
C GLU A 63 -9.68 4.44 -0.18
N TYR A 64 -9.60 3.52 0.79
CA TYR A 64 -8.32 3.11 1.39
C TYR A 64 -7.32 2.63 0.34
N LYS A 65 -7.79 1.83 -0.63
CA LYS A 65 -6.92 1.34 -1.70
C LYS A 65 -6.41 2.47 -2.59
N ALA A 66 -7.29 3.40 -2.98
CA ALA A 66 -6.94 4.49 -3.88
C ALA A 66 -5.95 5.48 -3.23
N GLU A 67 -6.14 5.80 -1.96
CA GLU A 67 -5.38 6.85 -1.27
C GLU A 67 -4.08 6.35 -0.63
N LEU A 68 -4.00 5.07 -0.27
CA LEU A 68 -2.91 4.57 0.57
C LEU A 68 -2.15 3.37 -0.01
N MET A 69 -2.70 2.66 -1.00
CA MET A 69 -2.08 1.44 -1.55
C MET A 69 -1.47 1.67 -2.92
N HIS A 70 -0.54 2.62 -3.02
CA HIS A 70 0.18 2.93 -4.26
C HIS A 70 1.63 3.35 -3.94
N PRO A 71 2.56 3.27 -4.91
CA PRO A 71 3.98 3.44 -4.61
C PRO A 71 4.33 4.90 -4.32
N TYR A 72 3.58 5.86 -4.88
CA TYR A 72 3.82 7.29 -4.67
C TYR A 72 3.68 7.70 -3.20
N TYR A 73 2.74 7.10 -2.46
CA TYR A 73 2.59 7.35 -1.02
C TYR A 73 3.86 6.97 -0.24
N ALA A 74 4.51 5.87 -0.65
CA ALA A 74 5.75 5.38 -0.07
C ALA A 74 6.95 6.23 -0.51
N ALA A 75 7.02 6.63 -1.78
CA ALA A 75 8.07 7.49 -2.33
C ALA A 75 8.09 8.87 -1.65
N GLU A 76 6.93 9.50 -1.45
CA GLU A 76 6.79 10.77 -0.72
C GLU A 76 7.35 10.72 0.71
N ARG A 77 7.46 9.52 1.29
CA ARG A 77 7.94 9.29 2.66
C ARG A 77 9.36 8.74 2.71
N GLY A 78 10.02 8.59 1.56
CA GLY A 78 11.35 7.99 1.46
C GLY A 78 11.38 6.55 1.96
N LEU A 79 10.32 5.78 1.67
CA LEU A 79 10.28 4.32 1.89
C LEU A 79 10.71 3.53 0.65
N VAL A 80 10.72 4.21 -0.50
CA VAL A 80 11.34 3.78 -1.75
C VAL A 80 12.07 4.98 -2.34
N ASP A 81 13.16 4.73 -3.05
CA ASP A 81 13.98 5.79 -3.65
C ASP A 81 13.34 6.36 -4.92
N ASP A 82 12.72 5.52 -5.75
CA ASP A 82 12.02 5.97 -6.96
C ASP A 82 10.88 5.02 -7.40
N VAL A 83 9.96 5.56 -8.20
CA VAL A 83 8.92 4.82 -8.92
C VAL A 83 9.26 4.82 -10.41
N ILE A 84 9.77 3.68 -10.90
CA ILE A 84 10.33 3.54 -12.25
C ILE A 84 9.37 2.86 -13.23
N ASP A 85 9.53 3.09 -14.54
CA ASP A 85 8.83 2.27 -15.54
C ASP A 85 9.33 0.82 -15.44
N PRO A 86 8.45 -0.21 -15.48
CA PRO A 86 8.87 -1.61 -15.53
C PRO A 86 9.96 -1.92 -16.56
N ALA A 87 9.97 -1.25 -17.71
CA ALA A 87 10.97 -1.42 -18.77
C ALA A 87 12.38 -0.92 -18.37
N GLU A 88 12.47 0.04 -17.45
CA GLU A 88 13.74 0.66 -17.00
C GLU A 88 14.44 -0.16 -15.91
N THR A 89 13.79 -1.19 -15.37
CA THR A 89 14.30 -2.03 -14.26
C THR A 89 15.72 -2.56 -14.48
N ARG A 90 16.15 -2.79 -15.73
CA ARG A 90 17.50 -3.29 -16.04
C ARG A 90 18.57 -2.20 -15.98
N GLU A 91 18.19 -0.96 -16.23
CA GLU A 91 19.12 0.17 -16.34
C GLU A 91 19.49 0.76 -14.98
N VAL A 92 18.58 0.66 -14.01
CA VAL A 92 18.71 1.18 -12.64
C VAL A 92 19.28 0.17 -11.64
#